data_AF-F2NT76-F1
#
_entry.id   AF-F2NT76-F1
#
_cell.length_a   1.000
_cell.length_b   1.000
_cell.length_c   1.000
_cell.angle_alpha   90.00
_cell.angle_beta   90.00
_cell.angle_gamma   90.00
#
_symmetry.space_group_name_H-M   'P 1'
#
loop_
_entity.id
_entity.type
_entity.pdbx_description
1 polymer ?
#
loop_
_entity_poly.entity_id
_entity_poly.type
_entity_poly.pdbx_seq_one_letter_code
_entity_poly.pdbx_strand_id
1 'polypeptide(L)'
;MKRFFILFSTVFLFVSSLISCHIFDEDDDDPDRIRRNSWDYRNIPDSRNCGADESADFTVANGNTEIAPGVTVTFRPDTDQFNFSSYKIRELPDRTAVRNFDFSSHDFVTLGMDRYDGRKTVVFENCRFKAFRNDAVSPDSAGKVYFVFNNCSFTGNVSSSYITLNNCKIGGFTSDAMNPLREFHAKNLYVYDLAHGPLSGELHLDGIQIYGDQRSRKNEVNGKWISKVETGEIHFDNVRFEIPSINFGAENKAYVNACVMFQLEFSDVDNVSFRNLYVNGGGLWFPLYMDYGKNNERSKNGVSWSHKNLVMQNVLVSNNFGTVFYPQLLSDAKIENVDHHGYLFVISVWKDEHGDAHFLVTNDTNSDKILTVKTDRGIFKYEIPHCPSNWALGGEIDKGLNPNEPLADSAGKPYTKYKFEDLPFDLEFTVPGSPNFILCYQDEEQIRYASLDGKKHYYSEIFGE
;
A
#
# COMPACT_ATOMS: atom_id res chain seq x y z
N MET A 1 64.46 -19.75 -7.54
CA MET A 1 63.94 -18.74 -6.59
C MET A 1 62.64 -18.19 -7.20
N LYS A 2 61.47 -18.78 -6.92
CA LYS A 2 60.53 -18.47 -5.82
C LYS A 2 60.20 -16.98 -5.67
N ARG A 3 58.96 -16.62 -6.08
CA ARG A 3 57.96 -15.68 -5.50
C ARG A 3 56.87 -15.51 -6.58
N PHE A 4 55.83 -16.34 -6.65
CA PHE A 4 54.57 -16.29 -5.86
C PHE A 4 54.09 -14.86 -5.56
N PHE A 5 53.16 -14.38 -6.40
CA PHE A 5 52.05 -13.54 -5.98
C PHE A 5 50.78 -14.07 -6.65
N ILE A 6 49.93 -14.68 -5.82
CA ILE A 6 48.57 -15.09 -6.17
C ILE A 6 47.74 -13.82 -6.08
N LEU A 7 47.20 -13.36 -7.22
CA LEU A 7 46.11 -12.38 -7.22
C LEU A 7 44.80 -13.18 -7.26
N PHE A 8 44.12 -13.30 -6.12
CA PHE A 8 42.74 -13.74 -6.05
C PHE A 8 41.87 -12.65 -6.66
N SER A 9 41.53 -12.81 -7.95
CA SER A 9 40.39 -12.13 -8.57
C SER A 9 39.15 -12.91 -8.15
N THR A 10 38.58 -12.54 -7.01
CA THR A 10 37.26 -13.03 -6.58
C THR A 10 36.23 -12.42 -7.51
N VAL A 11 35.85 -13.18 -8.53
CA VAL A 11 34.65 -12.96 -9.32
C VAL A 11 33.47 -13.06 -8.34
N PHE A 12 32.93 -11.91 -7.94
CA PHE A 12 31.61 -11.87 -7.32
C PHE A 12 30.59 -12.22 -8.40
N LEU A 13 30.34 -13.52 -8.53
CA LEU A 13 29.07 -14.05 -8.99
C LEU A 13 27.99 -13.46 -8.07
N PHE A 14 27.37 -12.36 -8.50
CA PHE A 14 26.00 -12.09 -8.08
C PHE A 14 25.16 -13.21 -8.67
N VAL A 15 25.05 -14.28 -7.89
CA VAL A 15 23.98 -15.25 -7.97
C VAL A 15 22.71 -14.41 -8.01
N SER A 16 22.05 -14.43 -9.16
CA SER A 16 20.66 -14.06 -9.31
C SER A 16 19.93 -14.60 -8.09
N SER A 17 19.45 -13.73 -7.21
CA SER A 17 18.43 -14.11 -6.26
C SER A 17 17.20 -14.44 -7.09
N LEU A 18 17.18 -15.72 -7.48
CA LEU A 18 16.04 -16.56 -7.85
C LEU A 18 14.77 -15.77 -7.61
N ILE A 19 14.13 -15.28 -8.67
CA ILE A 19 12.95 -15.97 -9.20
C ILE A 19 12.44 -16.90 -8.10
N SER A 20 11.62 -16.35 -7.20
CA SER A 20 10.64 -17.16 -6.51
C SER A 20 9.73 -17.66 -7.63
N CYS A 21 10.19 -18.69 -8.32
CA CYS A 21 9.33 -19.59 -9.06
C CYS A 21 8.26 -19.91 -8.04
N HIS A 22 7.05 -19.48 -8.36
CA HIS A 22 5.87 -20.11 -7.83
C HIS A 22 6.19 -21.61 -7.80
N ILE A 23 6.31 -22.17 -6.60
CA ILE A 23 5.84 -23.53 -6.41
C ILE A 23 4.33 -23.37 -6.59
N PHE A 24 3.89 -23.28 -7.84
CA PHE A 24 2.75 -24.09 -8.19
C PHE A 24 3.21 -25.49 -7.80
N ASP A 25 2.48 -26.14 -6.89
CA ASP A 25 2.40 -27.61 -6.91
C ASP A 25 1.88 -27.96 -8.33
N GLU A 26 2.74 -27.83 -9.35
CA GLU A 26 2.62 -28.57 -10.59
C GLU A 26 2.88 -30.01 -10.13
N ASP A 27 1.86 -30.86 -10.29
CA ASP A 27 1.80 -32.29 -9.93
C ASP A 27 1.14 -32.64 -8.59
N ASP A 28 -0.07 -32.14 -8.33
CA ASP A 28 -1.04 -32.89 -7.51
C ASP A 28 -2.40 -32.91 -8.23
N ASP A 29 -2.49 -33.77 -9.24
CA ASP A 29 -3.70 -34.03 -10.05
C ASP A 29 -4.79 -34.78 -9.27
N ASP A 30 -4.65 -34.95 -7.95
CA ASP A 30 -5.68 -35.57 -7.13
C ASP A 30 -6.95 -34.70 -7.14
N PRO A 31 -8.03 -35.13 -7.82
CA PRO A 31 -9.26 -34.35 -7.91
C PRO A 31 -9.95 -34.20 -6.55
N ASP A 32 -9.61 -35.06 -5.58
CA ASP A 32 -10.11 -35.04 -4.23
C ASP A 32 -9.32 -34.08 -3.33
N ARG A 33 -8.13 -33.63 -3.72
CA ARG A 33 -7.37 -32.65 -2.93
C ARG A 33 -8.07 -31.28 -2.97
N ILE A 34 -8.21 -30.64 -1.81
CA ILE A 34 -8.71 -29.25 -1.76
C ILE A 34 -7.76 -28.36 -2.55
N ARG A 35 -8.29 -27.76 -3.61
CA ARG A 35 -7.51 -26.93 -4.52
C ARG A 35 -7.12 -25.65 -3.79
N ARG A 36 -5.87 -25.23 -3.96
CA ARG A 36 -5.41 -23.91 -3.54
C ARG A 36 -5.37 -23.02 -4.77
N ASN A 37 -6.02 -21.87 -4.70
CA ASN A 37 -5.88 -20.85 -5.73
C ASN A 37 -4.57 -20.06 -5.50
N SER A 38 -4.19 -19.20 -6.46
CA SER A 38 -2.92 -18.44 -6.36
C SER A 38 -2.87 -17.46 -5.18
N TRP A 39 -4.02 -17.14 -4.59
CA TRP A 39 -4.19 -16.22 -3.48
C TRP A 39 -4.06 -16.92 -2.13
N ASP A 40 -4.42 -18.21 -2.04
CA ASP A 40 -4.27 -19.07 -0.85
C ASP A 40 -2.82 -19.20 -0.38
N TYR A 41 -1.86 -19.08 -1.30
CA TYR A 41 -0.43 -19.12 -0.99
C TYR A 41 0.14 -17.79 -0.49
N ARG A 42 -0.64 -16.70 -0.53
CA ARG A 42 -0.15 -15.36 -0.24
C ARG A 42 -0.57 -14.93 1.16
N ASN A 43 0.40 -14.39 1.90
CA ASN A 43 0.14 -13.57 3.08
C ASN A 43 -0.32 -12.20 2.58
N ILE A 44 -1.62 -12.04 2.41
CA ILE A 44 -2.22 -10.80 1.97
C ILE A 44 -2.09 -9.77 3.11
N PRO A 45 -1.54 -8.57 2.86
CA PRO A 45 -1.35 -7.55 3.91
C PRO A 45 -2.66 -7.15 4.59
N ASP A 46 -2.65 -6.96 5.91
CA ASP A 46 -3.81 -6.48 6.66
C ASP A 46 -3.44 -5.87 8.02
N SER A 47 -4.46 -5.48 8.78
CA SER A 47 -4.33 -4.91 10.12
C SER A 47 -3.60 -5.80 11.15
N ARG A 48 -3.49 -7.11 10.91
CA ARG A 48 -2.82 -8.06 11.80
C ARG A 48 -1.38 -8.38 11.43
N ASN A 49 -1.09 -8.54 10.15
CA ASN A 49 0.21 -9.03 9.69
C ASN A 49 1.15 -7.92 9.19
N CYS A 50 0.68 -6.67 9.21
CA CYS A 50 1.44 -5.47 8.88
C CYS A 50 1.39 -4.44 10.00
N GLY A 51 2.44 -3.61 10.05
CA GLY A 51 2.59 -2.56 11.04
C GLY A 51 3.46 -2.95 12.22
N ALA A 52 3.58 -2.01 13.15
CA ALA A 52 4.23 -2.24 14.43
C ALA A 52 3.40 -3.21 15.29
N ASP A 53 4.10 -4.13 15.96
CA ASP A 53 3.56 -5.02 16.97
C ASP A 53 3.07 -4.18 18.15
N GLU A 54 1.74 -4.08 18.27
CA GLU A 54 1.06 -3.29 19.29
C GLU A 54 1.30 -3.83 20.71
N SER A 55 1.82 -5.06 20.86
CA SER A 55 2.14 -5.66 22.16
C SER A 55 3.53 -5.31 22.69
N ALA A 56 4.39 -4.70 21.85
CA ALA A 56 5.74 -4.34 22.25
C ALA A 56 5.79 -3.10 23.17
N ASP A 57 6.80 -3.04 24.03
CA ASP A 57 7.08 -1.84 24.83
C ASP A 57 7.81 -0.78 23.98
N PHE A 58 7.13 0.33 23.69
CA PHE A 58 7.69 1.44 22.92
C PHE A 58 8.34 2.50 23.79
N THR A 59 9.51 2.97 23.36
CA THR A 59 10.08 4.23 23.84
C THR A 59 9.42 5.39 23.12
N VAL A 60 8.59 6.15 23.82
CA VAL A 60 7.90 7.32 23.26
C VAL A 60 8.89 8.47 23.10
N ALA A 61 9.06 8.93 21.87
CA ALA A 61 9.88 10.11 21.55
C ALA A 61 9.18 11.37 22.05
N ASN A 62 9.79 12.04 23.03
CA ASN A 62 9.29 13.26 23.63
C ASN A 62 10.43 14.29 23.66
N GLY A 63 10.43 15.22 22.70
CA GLY A 63 11.53 16.15 22.54
C GLY A 63 12.76 15.51 21.87
N ASN A 64 13.96 15.96 22.26
CA ASN A 64 15.22 15.40 21.75
C ASN A 64 15.37 13.95 22.20
N THR A 65 15.39 13.02 21.25
CA THR A 65 15.35 11.58 21.50
C THR A 65 16.59 10.89 20.95
N GLU A 66 17.37 10.24 21.82
CA GLU A 66 18.53 9.45 21.43
C GLU A 66 18.08 8.10 20.82
N ILE A 67 18.46 7.86 19.57
CA ILE A 67 18.05 6.67 18.80
C ILE A 67 19.18 5.65 18.64
N ALA A 68 20.42 6.07 18.92
CA ALA A 68 21.62 5.26 18.97
C ALA A 68 22.66 5.99 19.85
N PRO A 69 23.68 5.30 20.39
CA PRO A 69 24.67 5.92 21.28
C PRO A 69 25.27 7.21 20.71
N GLY A 70 24.98 8.34 21.36
CA GLY A 70 25.43 9.68 20.98
C GLY A 70 24.67 10.35 19.83
N VAL A 71 23.66 9.69 19.26
CA VAL A 71 22.92 10.17 18.09
C VAL A 71 21.46 10.43 18.42
N THR A 72 21.08 11.70 18.34
CA THR A 72 19.77 12.20 18.73
C THR A 72 18.98 12.72 17.53
N VAL A 73 17.71 12.35 17.46
CA VAL A 73 16.71 13.04 16.66
C VAL A 73 16.27 14.28 17.44
N THR A 74 16.33 15.44 16.80
CA THR A 74 16.08 16.74 17.45
C THR A 74 14.63 17.15 17.28
N PHE A 75 13.93 17.45 18.36
CA PHE A 75 12.60 18.04 18.25
C PHE A 75 12.69 19.54 17.99
N ARG A 76 11.87 20.03 17.05
CA ARG A 76 11.75 21.44 16.68
C ARG A 76 10.37 21.98 17.06
N PRO A 77 10.27 22.77 18.14
CA PRO A 77 8.98 23.34 18.57
C PRO A 77 8.39 24.36 17.58
N ASP A 78 9.22 24.98 16.75
CA ASP A 78 8.81 26.00 15.77
C ASP A 78 8.09 25.41 14.56
N THR A 79 8.45 24.18 14.16
CA THR A 79 7.81 23.45 13.05
C THR A 79 6.96 22.28 13.54
N ASP A 80 7.00 21.96 14.83
CA ASP A 80 6.36 20.81 15.46
C ASP A 80 6.77 19.46 14.84
N GLN A 81 8.08 19.25 14.70
CA GLN A 81 8.65 18.11 13.95
C GLN A 81 9.87 17.48 14.64
N PHE A 82 10.07 16.19 14.38
CA PHE A 82 11.31 15.49 14.66
C PHE A 82 12.27 15.61 13.48
N ASN A 83 13.43 16.23 13.70
CA ASN A 83 14.42 16.48 12.67
C ASN A 83 15.64 15.56 12.82
N PHE A 84 15.95 14.86 11.73
CA PHE A 84 17.14 14.03 11.64
C PHE A 84 18.10 14.53 10.55
N SER A 85 19.13 15.25 10.98
CA SER A 85 20.03 15.97 10.07
C SER A 85 21.18 15.11 9.55
N SER A 86 21.73 15.47 8.38
CA SER A 86 22.88 14.77 7.80
C SER A 86 24.15 14.88 8.65
N TYR A 87 24.26 15.88 9.53
CA TYR A 87 25.34 15.94 10.52
C TYR A 87 25.27 14.77 11.50
N LYS A 88 24.07 14.43 11.97
CA LYS A 88 23.84 13.28 12.86
C LYS A 88 24.01 11.94 12.15
N ILE A 89 23.70 11.88 10.86
CA ILE A 89 23.93 10.69 10.06
C ILE A 89 25.41 10.38 9.86
N ARG A 90 26.28 11.40 9.80
CA ARG A 90 27.74 11.20 9.74
C ARG A 90 28.30 10.49 10.97
N GLU A 91 27.64 10.65 12.13
CA GLU A 91 28.03 10.04 13.39
C GLU A 91 27.63 8.55 13.47
N LEU A 92 26.74 8.09 12.59
CA LEU A 92 26.26 6.70 12.60
C LEU A 92 27.24 5.73 11.92
N PRO A 93 27.28 4.45 12.35
CA PRO A 93 27.81 3.35 11.54
C PRO A 93 27.12 3.22 10.19
N ASP A 94 27.71 2.46 9.26
CA ASP A 94 27.15 2.31 7.89
C ASP A 94 25.73 1.75 7.87
N ARG A 95 25.41 0.92 8.86
CA ARG A 95 24.06 0.44 9.13
C ARG A 95 23.74 0.65 10.61
N THR A 96 22.60 1.28 10.89
CA THR A 96 22.11 1.48 12.27
C THR A 96 20.67 0.98 12.35
N ALA A 97 20.36 0.24 13.42
CA ALA A 97 19.00 -0.19 13.70
C ALA A 97 18.43 0.61 14.88
N VAL A 98 17.22 1.11 14.72
CA VAL A 98 16.42 1.83 15.72
C VAL A 98 15.17 0.98 15.97
N ARG A 99 14.92 0.57 17.21
CA ARG A 99 13.90 -0.44 17.53
C ARG A 99 12.90 0.06 18.56
N ASN A 100 11.63 -0.28 18.38
CA ASN A 100 10.57 -0.06 19.37
C ASN A 100 10.48 1.42 19.81
N PHE A 101 10.59 2.34 18.85
CA PHE A 101 10.36 3.76 19.11
C PHE A 101 9.00 4.20 18.59
N ASP A 102 8.35 5.06 19.36
CA ASP A 102 7.12 5.71 18.97
C ASP A 102 7.38 7.20 18.69
N PHE A 103 7.39 7.55 17.39
CA PHE A 103 7.49 8.91 16.86
C PHE A 103 6.12 9.44 16.39
N SER A 104 5.00 8.85 16.81
CA SER A 104 3.65 9.20 16.34
C SER A 104 3.12 10.56 16.81
N SER A 105 3.83 11.23 17.71
CA SER A 105 3.45 12.55 18.20
C SER A 105 3.65 13.67 17.17
N HIS A 106 4.65 13.56 16.29
CA HIS A 106 5.05 14.62 15.36
C HIS A 106 5.59 14.05 14.04
N ASP A 107 5.62 14.86 12.99
CA ASP A 107 6.17 14.40 11.70
C ASP A 107 7.68 14.21 11.82
N PHE A 108 8.20 13.16 11.19
CA PHE A 108 9.62 12.87 11.14
C PHE A 108 10.21 13.34 9.80
N VAL A 109 11.11 14.32 9.86
CA VAL A 109 11.70 14.95 8.68
C VAL A 109 13.22 14.83 8.73
N THR A 110 13.80 14.41 7.61
CA THR A 110 15.26 14.40 7.45
C THR A 110 15.75 15.73 6.88
N LEU A 111 16.96 16.15 7.22
CA LEU A 111 17.50 17.45 6.79
C LEU A 111 18.91 17.36 6.21
N GLY A 112 19.10 17.96 5.03
CA GLY A 112 20.36 18.05 4.31
C GLY A 112 20.88 16.70 3.85
N MET A 113 20.02 15.72 3.57
CA MET A 113 20.42 14.38 3.14
C MET A 113 21.21 14.41 1.82
N ASP A 114 20.82 15.27 0.87
CA ASP A 114 21.56 15.48 -0.39
C ASP A 114 22.99 16.02 -0.20
N ARG A 115 23.33 16.54 0.99
CA ARG A 115 24.68 17.07 1.31
C ARG A 115 25.60 16.02 1.93
N TYR A 116 25.12 14.80 2.12
CA TYR A 116 25.93 13.71 2.62
C TYR A 116 26.66 13.02 1.46
N ASP A 117 27.96 12.81 1.61
CA ASP A 117 28.87 12.31 0.56
C ASP A 117 29.36 10.88 0.87
N GLY A 118 28.45 10.02 1.35
CA GLY A 118 28.73 8.62 1.60
C GLY A 118 27.47 7.76 1.55
N ARG A 119 27.57 6.48 1.90
CA ARG A 119 26.40 5.59 1.99
C ARG A 119 26.07 5.26 3.44
N LYS A 120 24.80 5.40 3.83
CA LYS A 120 24.29 4.96 5.15
C LYS A 120 22.94 4.26 4.98
N THR A 121 22.64 3.36 5.90
CA THR A 121 21.33 2.73 6.02
C THR A 121 20.84 2.83 7.46
N VAL A 122 19.69 3.48 7.65
CA VAL A 122 19.01 3.53 8.94
C VAL A 122 17.78 2.63 8.86
N VAL A 123 17.72 1.65 9.74
CA VAL A 123 16.67 0.64 9.77
C VAL A 123 15.81 0.86 11.00
N PHE A 124 14.57 1.27 10.81
CA PHE A 124 13.56 1.32 11.85
C PHE A 124 12.86 -0.04 11.90
N GLU A 125 12.93 -0.72 13.03
CA GLU A 125 12.31 -2.04 13.23
C GLU A 125 11.28 -1.91 14.34
N ASN A 126 10.02 -2.26 14.01
CA ASN A 126 8.92 -2.16 14.96
C ASN A 126 8.75 -0.74 15.54
N CYS A 127 8.62 0.27 14.67
CA CYS A 127 8.48 1.67 15.08
C CYS A 127 7.17 2.27 14.60
N ARG A 128 6.72 3.32 15.29
CA ARG A 128 5.52 4.10 14.92
C ARG A 128 5.91 5.49 14.49
N PHE A 129 5.21 6.04 13.52
CA PHE A 129 5.42 7.38 13.00
C PHE A 129 4.08 8.06 12.77
N LYS A 130 4.07 9.39 12.87
CA LYS A 130 2.98 10.16 12.30
C LYS A 130 3.16 10.19 10.79
N ALA A 131 4.15 10.94 10.33
CA ALA A 131 4.56 10.98 8.93
C ALA A 131 6.09 10.81 8.82
N PHE A 132 6.57 10.40 7.65
CA PHE A 132 8.00 10.36 7.36
C PHE A 132 8.30 11.03 6.01
N ARG A 133 9.17 12.04 6.03
CA ARG A 133 9.60 12.76 4.83
C ARG A 133 11.12 12.77 4.70
N ASN A 134 11.60 12.13 3.63
CA ASN A 134 12.99 12.26 3.24
C ASN A 134 13.21 13.57 2.45
N ASP A 135 14.18 14.40 2.83
CA ASP A 135 14.48 15.62 2.08
C ASP A 135 15.46 15.39 0.92
N ALA A 136 16.08 14.21 0.84
CA ALA A 136 16.87 13.81 -0.32
C ALA A 136 15.99 13.63 -1.56
N VAL A 137 16.34 14.36 -2.62
CA VAL A 137 15.70 14.27 -3.93
C VAL A 137 16.73 14.09 -5.05
N SER A 138 18.00 14.42 -4.82
CA SER A 138 18.99 14.50 -5.90
C SER A 138 19.55 13.12 -6.31
N PRO A 139 19.62 12.79 -7.62
CA PRO A 139 20.40 11.66 -8.14
C PRO A 139 21.90 11.91 -8.09
N ASP A 140 22.30 13.18 -8.13
CA ASP A 140 23.69 13.61 -8.23
C ASP A 140 24.36 13.76 -6.85
N SER A 141 23.65 13.41 -5.76
CA SER A 141 24.28 13.35 -4.45
C SER A 141 25.33 12.24 -4.48
N ALA A 142 26.58 12.61 -4.25
CA ALA A 142 27.70 11.68 -4.23
C ALA A 142 27.58 10.64 -3.08
N GLY A 143 26.69 10.89 -2.11
CA GLY A 143 26.22 9.93 -1.12
C GLY A 143 24.71 9.68 -1.13
N LYS A 144 24.29 8.52 -0.59
CA LYS A 144 22.90 8.10 -0.45
C LYS A 144 22.61 7.60 0.97
N VAL A 145 21.55 8.10 1.57
CA VAL A 145 21.04 7.64 2.87
C VAL A 145 19.75 6.87 2.63
N TYR A 146 19.76 5.59 2.93
CA TYR A 146 18.60 4.70 2.80
C TYR A 146 17.87 4.58 4.13
N PHE A 147 16.55 4.75 4.11
CA PHE A 147 15.68 4.53 5.26
C PHE A 147 14.85 3.27 5.03
N VAL A 148 15.05 2.26 5.87
CA VAL A 148 14.34 0.98 5.79
C VAL A 148 13.42 0.88 7.00
N PHE A 149 12.16 0.56 6.76
CA PHE A 149 11.13 0.41 7.79
C PHE A 149 10.64 -1.03 7.74
N ASN A 150 10.81 -1.76 8.84
CA ASN A 150 10.38 -3.14 8.97
C ASN A 150 9.34 -3.22 10.09
N ASN A 151 8.14 -3.70 9.78
CA ASN A 151 7.03 -3.78 10.75
C ASN A 151 6.73 -2.41 11.37
N CYS A 152 6.58 -1.36 10.54
CA CYS A 152 6.31 0.00 11.05
C CYS A 152 4.91 0.49 10.70
N SER A 153 4.33 1.32 11.59
CA SER A 153 3.01 1.94 11.42
C SER A 153 3.14 3.44 11.14
N PHE A 154 2.30 3.97 10.26
CA PHE A 154 2.22 5.39 9.94
C PHE A 154 0.78 5.90 10.00
N THR A 155 0.56 7.01 10.71
CA THR A 155 -0.73 7.74 10.77
C THR A 155 -0.70 9.03 9.97
N GLY A 156 0.05 9.01 8.87
CA GLY A 156 0.37 10.16 8.05
C GLY A 156 1.26 9.75 6.87
N ASN A 157 1.54 10.72 6.01
CA ASN A 157 2.16 10.50 4.73
C ASN A 157 3.61 9.98 4.81
N VAL A 158 3.98 9.08 3.88
CA VAL A 158 5.37 8.67 3.64
C VAL A 158 5.80 9.12 2.24
N SER A 159 6.78 10.03 2.16
CA SER A 159 7.12 10.66 0.89
C SER A 159 8.62 10.76 0.60
N SER A 160 8.90 10.98 -0.69
CA SER A 160 10.21 11.23 -1.30
C SER A 160 10.98 9.96 -1.70
N SER A 161 12.30 9.96 -1.51
CA SER A 161 13.24 9.02 -2.14
C SER A 161 13.98 8.13 -1.15
N TYR A 162 14.62 7.07 -1.63
CA TYR A 162 15.54 6.20 -0.85
C TYR A 162 14.87 5.55 0.39
N ILE A 163 13.62 5.12 0.23
CA ILE A 163 12.79 4.53 1.28
C ILE A 163 12.47 3.08 0.92
N THR A 164 12.56 2.19 1.90
CA THR A 164 12.08 0.82 1.79
C THR A 164 11.10 0.51 2.91
N LEU A 165 9.89 0.07 2.58
CA LEU A 165 8.86 -0.37 3.51
C LEU A 165 8.68 -1.88 3.42
N ASN A 166 8.78 -2.59 4.55
CA ASN A 166 8.55 -4.03 4.63
C ASN A 166 7.55 -4.30 5.77
N ASN A 167 6.45 -4.98 5.46
CA ASN A 167 5.42 -5.32 6.45
C ASN A 167 4.88 -4.08 7.18
N CYS A 168 4.66 -2.98 6.46
CA CYS A 168 4.21 -1.72 7.03
C CYS A 168 2.70 -1.52 6.90
N LYS A 169 2.12 -0.71 7.79
CA LYS A 169 0.74 -0.22 7.65
C LYS A 169 0.70 1.31 7.63
N ILE A 170 -0.10 1.90 6.74
CA ILE A 170 -0.27 3.35 6.57
C ILE A 170 -1.77 3.64 6.53
N GLY A 171 -2.27 4.45 7.47
CA GLY A 171 -3.69 4.78 7.51
C GLY A 171 -4.16 5.50 8.76
N GLY A 172 -5.46 5.78 8.84
CA GLY A 172 -6.05 6.51 9.98
C GLY A 172 -5.83 8.03 9.91
N PHE A 173 -5.79 8.60 8.71
CA PHE A 173 -5.69 10.05 8.48
C PHE A 173 -6.41 10.46 7.18
N THR A 174 -6.53 11.77 6.92
CA THR A 174 -7.14 12.30 5.67
C THR A 174 -6.07 13.00 4.83
N SER A 175 -5.40 12.25 3.94
CA SER A 175 -4.45 12.74 2.91
C SER A 175 -3.95 11.55 2.09
N ASP A 176 -3.10 11.80 1.08
CA ASP A 176 -2.37 10.74 0.38
C ASP A 176 -1.55 9.90 1.35
N ALA A 177 -1.60 8.58 1.20
CA ALA A 177 -0.76 7.68 1.99
C ALA A 177 0.71 7.86 1.66
N MET A 178 1.03 7.95 0.37
CA MET A 178 2.40 8.01 -0.09
C MET A 178 2.59 8.90 -1.32
N ASN A 179 3.73 9.60 -1.33
CA ASN A 179 4.20 10.33 -2.50
C ASN A 179 5.65 9.92 -2.83
N PRO A 180 5.86 8.73 -3.41
CA PRO A 180 7.19 8.25 -3.75
C PRO A 180 7.77 9.06 -4.94
N LEU A 181 9.06 9.38 -4.87
CA LEU A 181 9.76 10.09 -5.94
C LEU A 181 10.74 9.18 -6.70
N ARG A 182 11.65 8.50 -5.98
CA ARG A 182 12.60 7.56 -6.60
C ARG A 182 13.33 6.67 -5.61
N GLU A 183 13.82 5.52 -6.07
CA GLU A 183 14.41 4.48 -5.20
C GLU A 183 13.50 4.21 -3.99
N PHE A 184 12.22 3.95 -4.28
CA PHE A 184 11.17 3.71 -3.30
C PHE A 184 10.63 2.29 -3.46
N HIS A 185 10.75 1.49 -2.41
CA HIS A 185 10.38 0.08 -2.46
C HIS A 185 9.40 -0.22 -1.34
N ALA A 186 8.30 -0.90 -1.64
CA ALA A 186 7.38 -1.38 -0.62
C ALA A 186 7.02 -2.84 -0.88
N LYS A 187 7.12 -3.64 0.17
CA LYS A 187 6.73 -5.05 0.15
C LYS A 187 5.87 -5.38 1.36
N ASN A 188 4.77 -6.09 1.15
CA ASN A 188 3.79 -6.42 2.21
C ASN A 188 3.30 -5.14 2.87
N LEU A 189 2.52 -4.35 2.15
CA LEU A 189 2.04 -3.04 2.61
C LEU A 189 0.53 -3.04 2.72
N TYR A 190 0.02 -2.59 3.86
CA TYR A 190 -1.41 -2.37 4.08
C TYR A 190 -1.70 -0.86 4.13
N VAL A 191 -2.55 -0.38 3.23
CA VAL A 191 -3.00 1.01 3.16
C VAL A 191 -4.48 1.06 3.46
N TYR A 192 -4.90 1.84 4.46
CA TYR A 192 -6.28 1.85 4.92
C TYR A 192 -6.73 3.23 5.41
N ASP A 193 -8.04 3.45 5.51
CA ASP A 193 -8.64 4.62 6.18
C ASP A 193 -7.95 5.96 5.86
N LEU A 194 -7.87 6.29 4.56
CA LEU A 194 -7.34 7.59 4.10
C LEU A 194 -8.38 8.71 4.14
N ALA A 195 -9.50 8.47 4.80
CA ALA A 195 -10.61 9.40 4.93
C ALA A 195 -11.01 9.59 6.38
N HIS A 196 -10.00 9.59 7.24
CA HIS A 196 -10.19 9.60 8.67
C HIS A 196 -10.66 10.99 9.15
N GLY A 197 -11.92 11.07 9.57
CA GLY A 197 -12.50 12.26 10.20
C GLY A 197 -13.35 13.14 9.27
N PRO A 198 -13.68 14.38 9.68
CA PRO A 198 -14.54 15.26 8.90
C PRO A 198 -13.83 15.73 7.63
N LEU A 199 -14.40 15.38 6.49
CA LEU A 199 -13.88 15.72 5.17
C LEU A 199 -14.28 17.17 4.81
N SER A 200 -13.31 18.04 4.61
CA SER A 200 -13.55 19.44 4.17
C SER A 200 -12.42 19.96 3.29
N GLY A 201 -12.75 20.81 2.30
CA GLY A 201 -11.77 21.51 1.48
C GLY A 201 -11.35 20.76 0.22
N GLU A 202 -10.16 21.07 -0.29
CA GLU A 202 -9.52 20.32 -1.39
C GLU A 202 -8.91 19.06 -0.80
N LEU A 203 -9.31 17.88 -1.32
CA LEU A 203 -8.95 16.58 -0.75
C LEU A 203 -8.31 15.70 -1.81
N HIS A 204 -7.08 15.28 -1.50
CA HIS A 204 -6.34 14.23 -2.19
C HIS A 204 -6.16 13.09 -1.20
N LEU A 205 -6.81 11.95 -1.47
CA LEU A 205 -6.84 10.78 -0.61
C LEU A 205 -6.25 9.57 -1.35
N ASP A 206 -5.17 9.79 -2.09
CA ASP A 206 -4.60 8.76 -2.93
C ASP A 206 -3.80 7.76 -2.11
N GLY A 207 -3.96 6.47 -2.40
CA GLY A 207 -3.11 5.44 -1.81
C GLY A 207 -1.64 5.71 -2.13
N ILE A 208 -1.35 5.93 -3.41
CA ILE A 208 -0.02 6.26 -3.93
C ILE A 208 -0.19 7.32 -5.00
N GLN A 209 0.44 8.47 -4.84
CA GLN A 209 0.53 9.47 -5.88
C GLN A 209 1.97 9.61 -6.36
N ILE A 210 2.23 9.18 -7.59
CA ILE A 210 3.51 9.36 -8.27
C ILE A 210 3.43 10.67 -9.07
N TYR A 211 4.24 11.66 -8.69
CA TYR A 211 4.34 12.93 -9.39
C TYR A 211 5.80 13.39 -9.57
N GLY A 212 6.01 14.37 -10.44
CA GLY A 212 7.34 14.94 -10.66
C GLY A 212 7.69 16.05 -9.68
N ASP A 213 8.90 16.02 -9.11
CA ASP A 213 9.33 17.02 -8.13
C ASP A 213 9.62 18.40 -8.75
N GLN A 214 8.80 19.40 -8.45
CA GLN A 214 9.00 20.79 -8.89
C GLN A 214 10.24 21.46 -8.27
N ARG A 215 10.78 20.93 -7.16
CA ARG A 215 11.86 21.57 -6.40
C ARG A 215 13.22 21.41 -7.07
N SER A 216 13.40 20.38 -7.89
CA SER A 216 14.63 20.15 -8.63
C SER A 216 14.60 20.86 -10.00
N ARG A 217 15.01 22.13 -10.11
CA ARG A 217 14.83 22.87 -11.39
C ARG A 217 15.95 22.59 -12.40
N LYS A 218 15.65 22.03 -13.58
CA LYS A 218 16.62 21.65 -14.65
C LYS A 218 16.86 22.79 -15.62
N ASN A 219 15.80 23.24 -16.27
CA ASN A 219 15.78 24.29 -17.27
C ASN A 219 14.35 24.83 -17.41
N GLU A 220 14.23 25.98 -18.06
CA GLU A 220 12.95 26.55 -18.50
C GLU A 220 12.72 26.14 -19.96
N VAL A 221 11.63 25.42 -20.23
CA VAL A 221 11.16 25.14 -21.59
C VAL A 221 9.85 25.90 -21.78
N ASN A 222 9.82 26.80 -22.76
CA ASN A 222 8.64 27.62 -23.08
C ASN A 222 8.03 28.36 -21.86
N GLY A 223 8.88 28.94 -21.00
CA GLY A 223 8.41 29.71 -19.84
C GLY A 223 8.15 28.89 -18.57
N LYS A 224 8.40 27.57 -18.60
CA LYS A 224 8.00 26.64 -17.52
C LYS A 224 9.15 25.71 -17.09
N TRP A 225 9.30 25.55 -15.77
CA TRP A 225 10.37 24.77 -15.15
C TRP A 225 10.12 23.25 -15.23
N ILE A 226 11.18 22.50 -15.53
CA ILE A 226 11.22 21.02 -15.59
C ILE A 226 12.07 20.47 -14.43
N SER A 227 11.70 19.30 -13.90
CA SER A 227 12.46 18.57 -12.87
C SER A 227 13.88 18.17 -13.36
N LYS A 228 14.91 18.28 -12.51
CA LYS A 228 16.25 17.68 -12.70
C LYS A 228 16.22 16.20 -12.41
N VAL A 229 15.32 15.81 -11.53
CA VAL A 229 15.19 14.47 -10.98
C VAL A 229 14.15 13.73 -11.81
N GLU A 230 14.58 12.65 -12.44
CA GLU A 230 13.66 11.68 -13.05
C GLU A 230 12.98 10.88 -11.93
N THR A 231 11.67 10.68 -12.07
CA THR A 231 10.88 9.86 -11.15
C THR A 231 11.07 8.40 -11.57
N GLY A 232 11.42 7.50 -10.66
CA GLY A 232 11.70 6.12 -11.08
C GLY A 232 12.43 5.25 -10.08
N GLU A 233 12.63 3.98 -10.41
CA GLU A 233 13.03 2.94 -9.45
C GLU A 233 12.02 2.87 -8.29
N ILE A 234 10.74 2.70 -8.63
CA ILE A 234 9.64 2.63 -7.67
C ILE A 234 8.96 1.27 -7.79
N HIS A 235 9.00 0.48 -6.72
CA HIS A 235 8.55 -0.91 -6.77
C HIS A 235 7.63 -1.24 -5.59
N PHE A 236 6.39 -1.63 -5.91
CA PHE A 236 5.39 -2.10 -4.97
C PHE A 236 5.11 -3.58 -5.24
N ASP A 237 5.23 -4.43 -4.21
CA ASP A 237 4.94 -5.86 -4.29
C ASP A 237 4.10 -6.32 -3.10
N ASN A 238 3.01 -7.05 -3.36
CA ASN A 238 2.09 -7.55 -2.33
C ASN A 238 1.56 -6.39 -1.47
N VAL A 239 0.68 -5.57 -2.06
CA VAL A 239 0.12 -4.37 -1.42
C VAL A 239 -1.39 -4.44 -1.43
N ARG A 240 -2.02 -4.19 -0.27
CA ARG A 240 -3.47 -4.12 -0.13
C ARG A 240 -3.91 -2.71 0.20
N PHE A 241 -4.96 -2.26 -0.49
CA PHE A 241 -5.67 -1.03 -0.22
C PHE A 241 -7.06 -1.34 0.32
N GLU A 242 -7.45 -0.62 1.38
CA GLU A 242 -8.81 -0.55 1.91
C GLU A 242 -9.17 0.92 2.09
N ILE A 243 -9.48 1.56 0.97
CA ILE A 243 -9.77 2.98 0.95
C ILE A 243 -11.26 3.12 0.68
N PRO A 244 -12.06 3.77 1.53
CA PRO A 244 -13.46 4.01 1.19
C PRO A 244 -13.58 4.81 -0.11
N SER A 245 -14.46 4.38 -1.01
CA SER A 245 -14.92 5.28 -2.08
C SER A 245 -15.66 6.43 -1.41
N ILE A 246 -15.31 7.67 -1.75
CA ILE A 246 -15.93 8.86 -1.17
C ILE A 246 -16.46 9.75 -2.27
N ASN A 247 -17.76 9.98 -2.21
CA ASN A 247 -18.45 11.00 -2.97
C ASN A 247 -18.39 12.27 -2.15
N PHE A 248 -17.60 13.20 -2.64
CA PHE A 248 -17.48 14.50 -2.06
C PHE A 248 -18.61 15.36 -2.65
N GLY A 249 -19.51 15.87 -1.80
CA GLY A 249 -20.60 16.74 -2.24
C GLY A 249 -20.09 17.98 -2.99
N ALA A 250 -21.00 18.71 -3.65
CA ALA A 250 -20.68 19.79 -4.60
C ALA A 250 -19.83 20.97 -4.05
N GLU A 251 -19.54 20.99 -2.75
CA GLU A 251 -18.85 22.08 -2.04
C GLU A 251 -17.31 21.99 -2.09
N ASN A 252 -16.76 20.82 -2.43
CA ASN A 252 -15.31 20.61 -2.50
C ASN A 252 -14.80 20.94 -3.93
N LYS A 253 -13.49 21.16 -4.14
CA LYS A 253 -12.99 21.80 -5.38
C LYS A 253 -11.98 21.00 -6.20
N ALA A 254 -11.36 19.96 -5.64
CA ALA A 254 -10.48 19.04 -6.35
C ALA A 254 -10.62 17.65 -5.71
N TYR A 255 -10.76 16.61 -6.54
CA TYR A 255 -11.28 15.31 -6.14
C TYR A 255 -10.47 14.18 -6.74
N VAL A 256 -9.56 13.61 -5.97
CA VAL A 256 -8.93 12.33 -6.33
C VAL A 256 -8.88 11.43 -5.10
N ASN A 257 -9.41 10.23 -5.29
CA ASN A 257 -9.43 9.14 -4.31
C ASN A 257 -9.10 7.87 -5.11
N ALA A 258 -7.81 7.73 -5.44
CA ALA A 258 -7.28 6.64 -6.23
C ALA A 258 -6.25 5.85 -5.44
N CYS A 259 -6.29 4.53 -5.50
CA CYS A 259 -5.26 3.74 -4.84
C CYS A 259 -3.88 3.90 -5.46
N VAL A 260 -3.80 4.11 -6.79
CA VAL A 260 -2.58 4.62 -7.43
C VAL A 260 -2.92 5.63 -8.51
N MET A 261 -2.25 6.77 -8.41
CA MET A 261 -2.35 7.91 -9.30
C MET A 261 -0.98 8.22 -9.92
N PHE A 262 -0.97 8.52 -11.22
CA PHE A 262 0.18 9.07 -11.92
C PHE A 262 -0.12 10.50 -12.37
N GLN A 263 0.56 11.48 -11.77
CA GLN A 263 0.43 12.90 -12.09
C GLN A 263 1.80 13.46 -12.53
N LEU A 264 2.19 13.11 -13.76
CA LEU A 264 3.55 13.30 -14.27
C LEU A 264 3.87 14.73 -14.73
N GLU A 265 3.24 15.74 -14.15
CA GLU A 265 3.26 17.14 -14.59
C GLU A 265 4.65 17.80 -14.78
N PHE A 266 5.71 17.20 -14.22
CA PHE A 266 7.06 17.79 -14.14
C PHE A 266 8.22 16.86 -14.50
N SER A 267 8.00 15.56 -14.74
CA SER A 267 9.07 14.59 -15.01
C SER A 267 8.57 13.37 -15.80
N ASP A 268 9.50 12.78 -16.54
CA ASP A 268 9.35 11.41 -17.04
C ASP A 268 9.36 10.41 -15.87
N VAL A 269 8.78 9.23 -16.13
CA VAL A 269 8.84 8.07 -15.23
C VAL A 269 9.59 6.92 -15.87
N ASP A 270 10.53 6.32 -15.14
CA ASP A 270 11.25 5.11 -15.57
C ASP A 270 11.28 4.03 -14.49
N ASN A 271 11.18 2.77 -14.92
CA ASN A 271 11.30 1.58 -14.07
C ASN A 271 10.40 1.63 -12.83
N VAL A 272 9.09 1.60 -13.06
CA VAL A 272 8.07 1.57 -12.02
C VAL A 272 7.28 0.28 -12.12
N SER A 273 7.12 -0.44 -11.01
CA SER A 273 6.36 -1.69 -11.01
C SER A 273 5.41 -1.83 -9.84
N PHE A 274 4.20 -2.32 -10.15
CA PHE A 274 3.21 -2.76 -9.18
C PHE A 274 2.92 -4.24 -9.41
N ARG A 275 3.13 -5.05 -8.40
CA ARG A 275 2.95 -6.51 -8.48
C ARG A 275 2.10 -6.97 -7.32
N ASN A 276 1.16 -7.87 -7.56
CA ASN A 276 0.36 -8.51 -6.52
C ASN A 276 -0.42 -7.46 -5.70
N LEU A 277 -1.29 -6.70 -6.38
CA LEU A 277 -2.10 -5.66 -5.73
C LEU A 277 -3.49 -6.20 -5.37
N TYR A 278 -3.96 -5.83 -4.18
CA TYR A 278 -5.32 -6.09 -3.69
C TYR A 278 -5.98 -4.75 -3.43
N VAL A 279 -7.13 -4.56 -4.04
CA VAL A 279 -7.56 -3.23 -4.41
C VAL A 279 -9.04 -3.13 -4.04
N ASN A 280 -9.26 -2.71 -2.78
CA ASN A 280 -10.58 -2.63 -2.15
C ASN A 280 -10.94 -1.17 -1.87
N GLY A 281 -12.03 -0.72 -2.47
CA GLY A 281 -12.51 0.66 -2.43
C GLY A 281 -11.56 1.77 -2.98
N GLY A 282 -12.06 2.99 -3.11
CA GLY A 282 -11.39 4.09 -3.80
C GLY A 282 -12.27 4.57 -4.94
N GLY A 283 -12.66 5.84 -4.92
CA GLY A 283 -13.75 6.35 -5.76
C GLY A 283 -13.45 6.42 -7.26
N LEU A 284 -12.17 6.32 -7.64
CA LEU A 284 -11.71 6.32 -9.03
C LEU A 284 -10.46 5.43 -9.13
N TRP A 285 -10.53 4.31 -9.85
CA TRP A 285 -9.40 3.36 -9.91
C TRP A 285 -8.43 3.57 -11.09
N PHE A 286 -7.14 3.65 -10.73
CA PHE A 286 -5.92 2.98 -11.24
C PHE A 286 -5.72 2.65 -12.74
N PRO A 287 -4.59 3.08 -13.35
CA PRO A 287 -3.89 4.33 -13.07
C PRO A 287 -4.70 5.50 -13.64
N LEU A 288 -5.06 6.45 -12.77
CA LEU A 288 -5.49 7.75 -13.23
C LEU A 288 -4.25 8.48 -13.77
N TYR A 289 -4.01 8.36 -15.07
CA TYR A 289 -3.04 9.18 -15.76
C TYR A 289 -3.69 10.53 -16.02
N MET A 290 -3.41 11.50 -15.15
CA MET A 290 -3.70 12.88 -15.49
C MET A 290 -2.59 13.36 -16.41
N ASP A 291 -2.72 13.03 -17.70
CA ASP A 291 -2.13 13.89 -18.70
C ASP A 291 -2.94 15.17 -18.67
N TYR A 292 -2.47 16.10 -17.88
CA TYR A 292 -2.73 17.49 -18.14
C TYR A 292 -2.38 17.83 -19.61
N GLY A 293 -1.61 17.00 -20.32
CA GLY A 293 -1.14 17.18 -21.67
C GLY A 293 -2.11 17.24 -22.86
N LYS A 294 -3.44 17.21 -22.71
CA LYS A 294 -4.32 17.69 -23.81
C LYS A 294 -5.02 19.03 -23.53
N ASN A 295 -5.17 19.41 -22.27
CA ASN A 295 -5.92 20.62 -21.88
C ASN A 295 -5.15 21.60 -20.98
N ASN A 296 -3.99 21.23 -20.46
CA ASN A 296 -3.06 22.12 -19.77
C ASN A 296 -2.23 22.88 -20.80
N GLU A 297 -2.02 24.16 -20.53
CA GLU A 297 -1.14 25.01 -21.31
C GLU A 297 0.28 24.45 -21.52
N ARG A 298 0.75 23.50 -20.69
CA ARG A 298 2.10 22.91 -20.79
C ARG A 298 2.30 22.05 -22.04
N SER A 299 1.31 21.26 -22.42
CA SER A 299 1.39 20.42 -23.62
C SER A 299 0.96 21.11 -24.90
N LYS A 300 0.14 22.16 -24.80
CA LYS A 300 -0.11 23.09 -25.90
C LYS A 300 1.19 23.69 -26.44
N ASN A 301 2.26 23.68 -25.63
CA ASN A 301 3.61 24.11 -25.97
C ASN A 301 4.57 22.94 -26.33
N GLY A 302 4.06 21.74 -26.62
CA GLY A 302 4.86 20.62 -27.14
C GLY A 302 5.67 19.82 -26.11
N VAL A 303 5.42 19.98 -24.80
CA VAL A 303 6.06 19.16 -23.76
C VAL A 303 5.16 17.95 -23.47
N SER A 304 5.64 16.75 -23.81
CA SER A 304 5.04 15.47 -23.45
C SER A 304 5.93 14.76 -22.43
N TRP A 305 5.34 14.19 -21.38
CA TRP A 305 6.04 13.32 -20.44
C TRP A 305 5.88 11.87 -20.87
N SER A 306 6.98 11.12 -20.78
CA SER A 306 7.05 9.72 -21.16
C SER A 306 7.08 8.83 -19.92
N HIS A 307 6.59 7.61 -20.10
CA HIS A 307 6.81 6.51 -19.17
C HIS A 307 7.61 5.44 -19.89
N LYS A 308 8.53 4.81 -19.17
CA LYS A 308 9.33 3.68 -19.63
C LYS A 308 9.32 2.60 -18.57
N ASN A 309 9.27 1.34 -19.00
CA ASN A 309 9.32 0.18 -18.11
C ASN A 309 8.27 0.22 -16.97
N LEU A 310 7.08 0.75 -17.26
CA LEU A 310 5.96 0.72 -16.34
C LEU A 310 5.30 -0.67 -16.39
N VAL A 311 5.27 -1.38 -15.26
CA VAL A 311 4.72 -2.74 -15.16
C VAL A 311 3.64 -2.82 -14.09
N MET A 312 2.50 -3.40 -14.41
CA MET A 312 1.42 -3.70 -13.48
C MET A 312 0.99 -5.16 -13.69
N GLN A 313 1.13 -5.99 -12.66
CA GLN A 313 0.90 -7.43 -12.80
C GLN A 313 0.20 -8.03 -11.58
N ASN A 314 -0.74 -8.94 -11.83
CA ASN A 314 -1.50 -9.65 -10.80
C ASN A 314 -2.25 -8.67 -9.88
N VAL A 315 -3.25 -8.00 -10.44
CA VAL A 315 -4.06 -7.01 -9.72
C VAL A 315 -5.44 -7.60 -9.49
N LEU A 316 -5.89 -7.65 -8.24
CA LEU A 316 -7.21 -8.12 -7.87
C LEU A 316 -8.07 -6.94 -7.44
N VAL A 317 -9.14 -6.68 -8.20
CA VAL A 317 -9.98 -5.49 -8.11
C VAL A 317 -11.42 -5.88 -7.82
N SER A 318 -12.06 -5.20 -6.89
CA SER A 318 -13.51 -5.37 -6.68
C SER A 318 -14.37 -4.70 -7.75
N ASN A 319 -15.51 -5.32 -8.07
CA ASN A 319 -16.45 -4.92 -9.12
C ASN A 319 -17.26 -3.65 -8.83
N ASN A 320 -17.25 -3.11 -7.61
CA ASN A 320 -18.26 -2.14 -7.20
C ASN A 320 -18.03 -0.69 -7.69
N PHE A 321 -16.78 -0.32 -7.98
CA PHE A 321 -16.42 1.10 -8.14
C PHE A 321 -15.96 1.54 -9.53
N GLY A 322 -16.17 0.70 -10.55
CA GLY A 322 -15.86 1.06 -11.94
C GLY A 322 -14.36 1.17 -12.20
N THR A 323 -13.89 0.51 -13.26
CA THR A 323 -12.49 0.59 -13.68
C THR A 323 -12.38 1.66 -14.76
N VAL A 324 -11.64 2.72 -14.51
CA VAL A 324 -11.30 3.69 -15.56
C VAL A 324 -9.87 3.45 -15.98
N PHE A 325 -9.70 2.44 -16.83
CA PHE A 325 -8.46 2.26 -17.56
C PHE A 325 -8.43 3.29 -18.71
N TYR A 326 -7.41 4.13 -18.76
CA TYR A 326 -7.10 4.94 -19.95
C TYR A 326 -5.93 4.29 -20.73
N PRO A 327 -6.14 3.13 -21.39
CA PRO A 327 -5.07 2.40 -22.10
C PRO A 327 -4.36 3.26 -23.15
N GLN A 328 -5.08 4.24 -23.69
CA GLN A 328 -4.59 5.15 -24.73
C GLN A 328 -3.48 6.08 -24.26
N LEU A 329 -3.31 6.26 -22.95
CA LEU A 329 -2.29 7.13 -22.35
C LEU A 329 -1.06 6.35 -21.84
N LEU A 330 -1.13 5.02 -21.88
CA LEU A 330 -0.11 4.10 -21.37
C LEU A 330 0.36 3.08 -22.43
N SER A 331 0.53 3.50 -23.69
CA SER A 331 0.78 2.59 -24.82
C SER A 331 1.98 1.63 -24.63
N ASP A 332 2.96 2.03 -23.81
CA ASP A 332 4.18 1.26 -23.53
C ASP A 332 4.21 0.63 -22.12
N ALA A 333 3.12 0.76 -21.34
CA ALA A 333 2.99 0.09 -20.05
C ALA A 333 2.58 -1.36 -20.22
N LYS A 334 3.19 -2.24 -19.43
CA LYS A 334 2.88 -3.67 -19.40
C LYS A 334 1.87 -3.96 -18.31
N ILE A 335 0.61 -4.22 -18.67
CA ILE A 335 -0.48 -4.44 -17.72
C ILE A 335 -1.07 -5.84 -17.96
N GLU A 336 -0.91 -6.74 -16.99
CA GLU A 336 -1.27 -8.16 -17.14
C GLU A 336 -1.96 -8.72 -15.88
N ASN A 337 -2.81 -9.74 -16.08
CA ASN A 337 -3.49 -10.47 -15.00
C ASN A 337 -4.25 -9.53 -14.05
N VAL A 338 -5.08 -8.65 -14.60
CA VAL A 338 -6.04 -7.85 -13.84
C VAL A 338 -7.33 -8.64 -13.75
N ASP A 339 -7.72 -9.01 -12.53
CA ASP A 339 -8.93 -9.77 -12.25
C ASP A 339 -9.94 -8.88 -11.53
N HIS A 340 -11.18 -8.95 -11.99
CA HIS A 340 -12.31 -8.17 -11.51
C HIS A 340 -13.30 -9.12 -10.86
N HIS A 341 -13.52 -9.00 -9.55
CA HIS A 341 -14.36 -9.94 -8.83
C HIS A 341 -15.45 -9.27 -7.99
N GLY A 342 -16.57 -9.97 -7.86
CA GLY A 342 -17.69 -9.60 -6.98
C GLY A 342 -17.74 -10.43 -5.70
N TYR A 343 -16.59 -10.98 -5.32
CA TYR A 343 -16.45 -11.89 -4.19
C TYR A 343 -15.92 -11.17 -2.95
N LEU A 344 -16.25 -11.70 -1.79
CA LEU A 344 -15.62 -11.37 -0.52
C LEU A 344 -14.11 -11.63 -0.56
N PHE A 345 -13.35 -10.80 0.14
CA PHE A 345 -11.95 -11.10 0.46
C PHE A 345 -11.90 -11.75 1.83
N VAL A 346 -11.34 -12.96 1.92
CA VAL A 346 -10.97 -13.58 3.20
C VAL A 346 -9.46 -13.59 3.30
N ILE A 347 -8.91 -12.92 4.32
CA ILE A 347 -7.51 -12.47 4.33
C ILE A 347 -6.69 -13.29 5.33
N SER A 348 -6.18 -12.70 6.41
CA SER A 348 -5.47 -13.44 7.45
C SER A 348 -6.36 -14.50 8.06
N VAL A 349 -5.75 -15.64 8.35
CA VAL A 349 -6.36 -16.76 9.08
C VAL A 349 -5.34 -17.24 10.10
N TRP A 350 -5.74 -17.33 11.36
CA TRP A 350 -4.85 -17.76 12.45
C TRP A 350 -5.63 -18.50 13.54
N LYS A 351 -4.88 -19.11 14.47
CA LYS A 351 -5.43 -19.69 15.70
C LYS A 351 -5.07 -18.82 16.90
N ASP A 352 -6.00 -18.65 17.82
CA ASP A 352 -5.70 -18.07 19.13
C ASP A 352 -5.12 -19.10 20.11
N GLU A 353 -4.90 -18.68 21.36
CA GLU A 353 -4.36 -19.53 22.43
C GLU A 353 -5.29 -20.67 22.87
N HIS A 354 -6.59 -20.56 22.60
CA HIS A 354 -7.58 -21.61 22.82
C HIS A 354 -7.70 -22.57 21.62
N GLY A 355 -7.00 -22.24 20.54
CA GLY A 355 -6.99 -22.96 19.27
C GLY A 355 -8.15 -22.59 18.35
N ASP A 356 -9.03 -21.66 18.73
CA ASP A 356 -10.12 -21.21 17.88
C ASP A 356 -9.54 -20.49 16.66
N ALA A 357 -10.13 -20.75 15.49
CA ALA A 357 -9.68 -20.17 14.24
C ALA A 357 -10.37 -18.84 14.02
N HIS A 358 -9.60 -17.84 13.63
CA HIS A 358 -10.11 -16.52 13.32
C HIS A 358 -9.66 -16.10 11.93
N PHE A 359 -10.42 -15.22 11.31
CA PHE A 359 -10.10 -14.68 10.01
C PHE A 359 -10.71 -13.29 9.80
N LEU A 360 -10.08 -12.51 8.92
CA LEU A 360 -10.59 -11.21 8.50
C LEU A 360 -11.34 -11.32 7.18
N VAL A 361 -12.42 -10.55 7.04
CA VAL A 361 -13.26 -10.51 5.84
C VAL A 361 -13.55 -9.08 5.42
N THR A 362 -13.46 -8.81 4.12
CA THR A 362 -13.86 -7.55 3.52
C THR A 362 -14.94 -7.74 2.46
N ASN A 363 -15.98 -6.91 2.51
CA ASN A 363 -17.04 -6.84 1.50
C ASN A 363 -17.20 -5.43 0.93
N ASP A 364 -16.41 -5.10 -0.08
CA ASP A 364 -16.50 -3.80 -0.74
C ASP A 364 -17.53 -3.75 -1.88
N THR A 365 -18.39 -4.77 -1.99
CA THR A 365 -19.47 -4.83 -2.97
C THR A 365 -20.70 -4.00 -2.57
N ASN A 366 -21.71 -3.91 -3.44
CA ASN A 366 -22.95 -3.15 -3.21
C ASN A 366 -24.12 -4.03 -2.71
N SER A 367 -23.85 -5.28 -2.33
CA SER A 367 -24.89 -6.20 -1.89
C SER A 367 -24.37 -7.06 -0.76
N ASP A 368 -25.18 -7.29 0.27
CA ASP A 368 -24.80 -8.20 1.35
C ASP A 368 -24.45 -9.56 0.78
N LYS A 369 -23.43 -10.21 1.35
CA LYS A 369 -22.95 -11.51 0.91
C LYS A 369 -23.05 -12.51 2.04
N ILE A 370 -23.20 -13.79 1.69
CA ILE A 370 -23.10 -14.88 2.65
C ILE A 370 -21.75 -15.57 2.46
N LEU A 371 -20.93 -15.54 3.49
CA LEU A 371 -19.72 -16.33 3.59
C LEU A 371 -20.06 -17.69 4.21
N THR A 372 -19.79 -18.77 3.48
CA THR A 372 -19.88 -20.13 4.03
C THR A 372 -18.48 -20.64 4.35
N VAL A 373 -18.20 -20.93 5.62
CA VAL A 373 -16.94 -21.50 6.09
C VAL A 373 -17.15 -22.95 6.47
N LYS A 374 -16.45 -23.85 5.79
CA LYS A 374 -16.48 -25.29 6.03
C LYS A 374 -15.18 -25.72 6.71
N THR A 375 -15.31 -26.53 7.75
CA THR A 375 -14.20 -27.06 8.57
C THR A 375 -14.48 -28.50 8.98
N ASP A 376 -13.50 -29.17 9.60
CA ASP A 376 -13.68 -30.45 10.29
C ASP A 376 -14.53 -30.35 11.57
N ARG A 377 -14.95 -29.13 11.95
CA ARG A 377 -15.87 -28.86 13.06
C ARG A 377 -17.29 -28.55 12.62
N GLY A 378 -17.53 -28.47 11.31
CA GLY A 378 -18.85 -28.21 10.73
C GLY A 378 -18.84 -27.02 9.77
N ILE A 379 -20.05 -26.58 9.42
CA ILE A 379 -20.32 -25.52 8.46
C ILE A 379 -20.86 -24.30 9.21
N PHE A 380 -20.21 -23.16 8.99
CA PHE A 380 -20.55 -21.87 9.57
C PHE A 380 -20.96 -20.93 8.44
N LYS A 381 -21.97 -20.09 8.68
CA LYS A 381 -22.44 -19.09 7.71
C LYS A 381 -22.45 -17.72 8.36
N TYR A 382 -21.87 -16.75 7.66
CA TYR A 382 -21.78 -15.37 8.12
C TYR A 382 -22.41 -14.45 7.09
N GLU A 383 -23.31 -13.60 7.53
CA GLU A 383 -23.83 -12.49 6.72
C GLU A 383 -22.82 -11.35 6.80
N ILE A 384 -22.26 -10.97 5.65
CA ILE A 384 -21.27 -9.92 5.54
C ILE A 384 -21.94 -8.70 4.92
N PRO A 385 -22.09 -7.60 5.68
CA PRO A 385 -22.75 -6.40 5.17
C PRO A 385 -21.98 -5.83 4.01
N HIS A 386 -22.67 -5.18 3.07
CA HIS A 386 -22.05 -4.49 1.95
C HIS A 386 -21.59 -3.08 2.30
N CYS A 387 -20.71 -2.55 1.47
CA CYS A 387 -20.41 -1.12 1.48
C CYS A 387 -21.67 -0.35 1.05
N PRO A 388 -22.24 0.54 1.88
CA PRO A 388 -23.50 1.22 1.58
C PRO A 388 -23.54 1.81 0.16
N SER A 389 -24.55 1.44 -0.62
CA SER A 389 -24.69 1.86 -2.01
C SER A 389 -25.23 3.29 -2.10
N ASN A 390 -24.33 4.28 -2.15
CA ASN A 390 -24.52 5.63 -2.77
C ASN A 390 -23.18 6.37 -2.98
N TRP A 391 -22.11 5.59 -3.08
CA TRP A 391 -20.78 6.00 -3.55
C TRP A 391 -20.55 5.65 -5.03
N ALA A 392 -21.62 5.32 -5.74
CA ALA A 392 -21.59 4.90 -7.14
C ALA A 392 -21.91 6.07 -8.08
N LEU A 393 -21.01 6.27 -9.05
CA LEU A 393 -21.23 6.98 -10.32
C LEU A 393 -21.19 8.53 -10.28
N GLY A 394 -19.98 9.07 -10.45
CA GLY A 394 -19.77 10.24 -11.30
C GLY A 394 -20.01 9.93 -12.79
N GLY A 395 -21.19 9.39 -13.13
CA GLY A 395 -21.58 9.07 -14.50
C GLY A 395 -22.97 9.63 -14.78
N GLU A 396 -23.02 10.86 -15.31
CA GLU A 396 -24.19 11.71 -15.51
C GLU A 396 -25.12 11.82 -14.29
N ILE A 397 -25.28 13.05 -13.81
CA ILE A 397 -26.44 13.42 -12.98
C ILE A 397 -27.68 12.99 -13.77
N ASP A 398 -28.25 11.83 -13.42
CA ASP A 398 -29.56 11.46 -13.87
C ASP A 398 -30.47 12.59 -13.38
N LYS A 399 -31.09 13.30 -14.32
CA LYS A 399 -31.74 14.62 -14.11
C LYS A 399 -33.00 14.56 -13.22
N GLY A 400 -33.10 13.57 -12.34
CA GLY A 400 -34.22 13.31 -11.44
C GLY A 400 -33.86 13.28 -9.95
N LEU A 401 -32.58 13.27 -9.54
CA LEU A 401 -32.21 13.29 -8.13
C LEU A 401 -31.92 14.72 -7.65
N ASN A 402 -32.64 15.15 -6.62
CA ASN A 402 -32.54 16.47 -6.03
C ASN A 402 -31.21 16.60 -5.26
N PRO A 403 -30.28 17.47 -5.68
CA PRO A 403 -28.98 17.64 -5.01
C PRO A 403 -29.08 18.19 -3.58
N ASN A 404 -30.28 18.57 -3.13
CA ASN A 404 -30.56 19.07 -1.78
C ASN A 404 -31.15 18.01 -0.83
N GLU A 405 -31.38 16.78 -1.30
CA GLU A 405 -31.83 15.70 -0.43
C GLU A 405 -30.63 14.93 0.12
N PRO A 406 -30.47 14.83 1.46
CA PRO A 406 -29.41 14.02 2.04
C PRO A 406 -29.65 12.56 1.65
N LEU A 407 -28.74 12.02 0.85
CA LEU A 407 -28.67 10.58 0.64
C LEU A 407 -28.64 9.92 2.04
N ALA A 408 -29.52 8.96 2.30
CA ALA A 408 -29.55 8.19 3.53
C ALA A 408 -29.49 6.68 3.24
N ASP A 409 -28.93 5.92 4.16
CA ASP A 409 -28.95 4.45 4.10
C ASP A 409 -30.37 3.89 4.27
N SER A 410 -30.52 2.57 4.12
CA SER A 410 -31.78 1.86 4.34
C SER A 410 -32.37 2.03 5.74
N ALA A 411 -31.57 2.54 6.70
CA ALA A 411 -31.96 2.87 8.07
C ALA A 411 -32.20 4.38 8.32
N GLY A 412 -32.11 5.23 7.28
CA GLY A 412 -32.33 6.68 7.39
C GLY A 412 -31.15 7.49 7.95
N LYS A 413 -29.94 6.90 8.07
CA LYS A 413 -28.72 7.61 8.46
C LYS A 413 -28.15 8.36 7.25
N PRO A 414 -27.90 9.68 7.33
CA PRO A 414 -27.26 10.43 6.25
C PRO A 414 -25.85 9.87 5.94
N TYR A 415 -25.49 9.68 4.66
CA TYR A 415 -24.17 9.12 4.29
C TYR A 415 -22.98 9.98 4.73
N THR A 416 -23.19 11.26 5.06
CA THR A 416 -22.17 12.15 5.64
C THR A 416 -21.73 11.78 7.07
N LYS A 417 -22.17 10.64 7.61
CA LYS A 417 -21.91 10.19 8.99
C LYS A 417 -21.21 8.83 9.12
N TYR A 418 -20.80 8.19 8.03
CA TYR A 418 -20.06 6.93 8.12
C TYR A 418 -18.59 7.19 8.41
N LYS A 419 -18.04 6.45 9.38
CA LYS A 419 -16.60 6.36 9.61
C LYS A 419 -16.05 5.08 8.98
N PHE A 420 -14.72 4.96 8.87
CA PHE A 420 -14.09 3.74 8.38
C PHE A 420 -14.52 2.49 9.16
N GLU A 421 -14.70 2.61 10.47
CA GLU A 421 -15.15 1.49 11.32
C GLU A 421 -16.62 1.08 11.08
N ASP A 422 -17.39 1.91 10.38
CA ASP A 422 -18.75 1.54 9.96
C ASP A 422 -18.77 0.76 8.64
N LEU A 423 -17.63 0.61 7.97
CA LEU A 423 -17.50 -0.06 6.67
C LEU A 423 -17.14 -1.53 6.87
N PRO A 424 -17.56 -2.42 5.95
CA PRO A 424 -17.28 -3.86 6.03
C PRO A 424 -15.85 -4.20 5.58
N PHE A 425 -14.86 -3.55 6.20
CA PHE A 425 -13.44 -3.78 5.98
C PHE A 425 -12.83 -4.46 7.21
N ASP A 426 -11.98 -5.46 6.97
CA ASP A 426 -11.26 -6.22 8.01
C ASP A 426 -12.17 -6.68 9.18
N LEU A 427 -13.38 -7.18 8.85
CA LEU A 427 -14.29 -7.75 9.83
C LEU A 427 -13.74 -9.08 10.37
N GLU A 428 -13.53 -9.17 11.68
CA GLU A 428 -13.04 -10.39 12.33
C GLU A 428 -14.18 -11.37 12.65
N PHE A 429 -13.99 -12.63 12.27
CA PHE A 429 -14.89 -13.73 12.56
C PHE A 429 -14.13 -14.91 13.16
N THR A 430 -14.83 -15.70 13.96
CA THR A 430 -14.26 -16.85 14.69
C THR A 430 -15.02 -18.13 14.40
N VAL A 431 -14.28 -19.23 14.23
CA VAL A 431 -14.74 -20.62 14.18
C VAL A 431 -14.17 -21.35 15.40
N PRO A 432 -15.03 -21.78 16.34
CA PRO A 432 -14.56 -22.41 17.58
C PRO A 432 -14.16 -23.88 17.38
N GLY A 433 -13.43 -24.41 18.36
CA GLY A 433 -13.21 -25.85 18.52
C GLY A 433 -11.96 -26.37 17.83
N SER A 434 -10.94 -25.54 17.63
CA SER A 434 -9.66 -25.98 17.04
C SER A 434 -9.81 -26.72 15.70
N PRO A 435 -10.33 -26.04 14.65
CA PRO A 435 -10.41 -26.65 13.33
C PRO A 435 -9.01 -26.85 12.73
N ASN A 436 -8.84 -27.87 11.90
CA ASN A 436 -7.57 -28.18 11.24
C ASN A 436 -7.36 -27.36 9.95
N PHE A 437 -8.43 -26.86 9.35
CA PHE A 437 -8.42 -26.01 8.18
C PHE A 437 -9.66 -25.11 8.17
N ILE A 438 -9.64 -24.08 7.33
CA ILE A 438 -10.86 -23.41 6.88
C ILE A 438 -10.95 -23.41 5.37
N LEU A 439 -12.17 -23.61 4.87
CA LEU A 439 -12.51 -23.58 3.46
C LEU A 439 -13.69 -22.65 3.26
N CYS A 440 -13.45 -21.51 2.63
CA CYS A 440 -14.38 -20.41 2.49
C CYS A 440 -15.00 -20.40 1.09
N TYR A 441 -16.32 -20.26 1.06
CA TYR A 441 -17.13 -20.15 -0.14
C TYR A 441 -17.98 -18.89 -0.11
N GLN A 442 -18.12 -18.26 -1.27
CA GLN A 442 -19.25 -17.39 -1.56
C GLN A 442 -20.09 -18.11 -2.63
N ASP A 443 -21.35 -18.38 -2.29
CA ASP A 443 -22.21 -19.25 -3.10
C ASP A 443 -21.55 -20.62 -3.34
N GLU A 444 -21.25 -20.97 -4.59
CA GLU A 444 -20.55 -22.20 -4.98
C GLU A 444 -19.05 -22.00 -5.22
N GLU A 445 -18.56 -20.75 -5.24
CA GLU A 445 -17.18 -20.43 -5.57
C GLU A 445 -16.28 -20.50 -4.32
N GLN A 446 -15.17 -21.25 -4.42
CA GLN A 446 -14.16 -21.30 -3.36
C GLN A 446 -13.27 -20.05 -3.43
N ILE A 447 -13.39 -19.20 -2.41
CA ILE A 447 -12.68 -17.91 -2.39
C ILE A 447 -11.40 -17.94 -1.54
N ARG A 448 -11.32 -18.83 -0.55
CA ARG A 448 -10.15 -18.97 0.32
C ARG A 448 -10.05 -20.36 0.91
N TYR A 449 -8.83 -20.86 1.01
CA TYR A 449 -8.48 -22.03 1.80
C TYR A 449 -7.25 -21.72 2.67
N ALA A 450 -7.29 -22.14 3.93
CA ALA A 450 -6.15 -22.09 4.82
C ALA A 450 -6.00 -23.38 5.64
N SER A 451 -4.81 -23.95 5.61
CA SER A 451 -4.42 -25.07 6.49
C SER A 451 -3.90 -24.52 7.81
N LEU A 452 -4.51 -24.96 8.92
CA LEU A 452 -4.20 -24.51 10.28
C LEU A 452 -3.41 -25.54 11.10
N ASP A 453 -3.11 -26.69 10.51
CA ASP A 453 -2.28 -27.76 11.09
C ASP A 453 -1.04 -28.06 10.23
N GLY A 454 -0.86 -27.32 9.13
CA GLY A 454 0.26 -27.46 8.19
C GLY A 454 0.14 -28.67 7.25
N LYS A 455 -1.00 -29.37 7.22
CA LYS A 455 -1.21 -30.55 6.37
C LYS A 455 -2.04 -30.21 5.13
N LYS A 456 -1.96 -31.11 4.12
CA LYS A 456 -2.89 -31.16 3.00
C LYS A 456 -4.19 -31.83 3.47
N HIS A 457 -5.32 -31.37 2.95
CA HIS A 457 -6.67 -31.84 3.31
C HIS A 457 -7.44 -32.16 2.02
N TYR A 458 -8.37 -33.12 2.08
CA TYR A 458 -9.11 -33.64 0.91
C TYR A 458 -10.62 -33.43 1.06
N TYR A 459 -11.34 -33.29 -0.05
CA TYR A 459 -12.80 -33.09 -0.07
C TYR A 459 -13.52 -34.30 0.55
N SER A 460 -13.10 -35.54 0.25
CA SER A 460 -13.68 -36.76 0.83
C SER A 460 -13.62 -36.81 2.36
N GLU A 461 -12.57 -36.25 2.97
CA GLU A 461 -12.41 -36.15 4.44
C GLU A 461 -13.44 -35.21 5.08
N ILE A 462 -14.01 -34.30 4.29
CA ILE A 462 -14.85 -33.19 4.77
C ILE A 462 -16.31 -33.42 4.41
N PHE A 463 -16.56 -33.88 3.19
CA PHE A 463 -17.90 -34.06 2.62
C PHE A 463 -18.39 -35.50 2.72
N GLY A 464 -17.51 -36.46 3.00
CA GLY A 464 -17.87 -37.88 3.11
C GLY A 464 -18.38 -38.49 1.81
N GLU A 465 -18.02 -37.91 0.66
CA GLU A 465 -18.37 -38.39 -0.68
C GLU A 465 -17.28 -39.28 -1.29
#